data_AF-A0A844MVM5-F1
#
_entry.id   AF-A0A844MVM5-F1
#
_cell.length_a   1.000
_cell.length_b   1.000
_cell.length_c   1.000
_cell.angle_alpha   90.00
_cell.angle_beta   90.00
_cell.angle_gamma   90.00
#
_symmetry.space_group_name_H-M   'P 1'
#
loop_
_entity.id
_entity.type
_entity.pdbx_description
1 polymer ?
#
loop_
_entity_poly.entity_id
_entity_poly.type
_entity_poly.pdbx_seq_one_letter_code
_entity_poly.pdbx_strand_id
1 'polypeptide(L)'
;MGLIQVKPYWLDKGYDEKEWKLKVAETKRKAREQKQKYLFLLSRAKHTWFETTYREATVREVKSLFPGICFNADKPDDWYRVTQLYRDRCKSYEIEAKKQLPPPVLVTERKPLPPPILVPQRKFFPEDASKQVCLPSTPKTLAEQEVSIRLAAVLKGVREVANNAGRVDVLTKEYVIEVKTASDWKHGIGQVLVYSLYYPNKKPVLLLFGEDIEIYRSIAQEHCARLNILYKEEIEFNGYNN
;
A
#
# COMPACT_ATOMS: atom_id res chain seq x y z
N MET A 1 -18.52 -37.21 -44.63
CA MET A 1 -18.55 -35.91 -43.93
C MET A 1 -17.24 -35.20 -44.24
N GLY A 2 -17.28 -34.10 -45.00
CA GLY A 2 -16.07 -33.34 -45.34
C GLY A 2 -15.62 -32.45 -44.19
N LEU A 3 -14.36 -32.54 -43.78
CA LEU A 3 -13.75 -31.64 -42.80
C LEU A 3 -13.57 -30.25 -43.42
N ILE A 4 -14.28 -29.26 -42.88
CA ILE A 4 -14.05 -27.85 -43.21
C ILE A 4 -12.73 -27.45 -42.56
N GLN A 5 -11.68 -27.27 -43.35
CA GLN A 5 -10.45 -26.65 -42.87
C GLN A 5 -10.67 -25.15 -42.70
N VAL A 6 -10.78 -24.71 -41.45
CA VAL A 6 -10.82 -23.28 -41.12
C VAL A 6 -9.38 -22.75 -41.20
N LYS A 7 -9.11 -21.86 -42.15
CA LYS A 7 -7.81 -21.18 -42.24
C LYS A 7 -7.64 -20.22 -41.06
N PRO A 8 -6.47 -20.17 -40.42
CA PRO A 8 -6.16 -19.19 -39.37
C PRO A 8 -6.29 -17.74 -39.89
N TYR A 9 -6.95 -16.88 -39.10
CA TYR A 9 -7.20 -15.47 -39.42
C TYR A 9 -5.96 -14.65 -39.78
N TRP A 10 -4.77 -15.05 -39.31
CA TRP A 10 -3.52 -14.35 -39.60
C TRP A 10 -3.01 -14.54 -41.02
N LEU A 11 -3.36 -15.66 -41.68
CA LEU A 11 -2.97 -15.94 -43.07
C LEU A 11 -3.67 -14.97 -44.03
N ASP A 12 -4.93 -14.64 -43.76
CA ASP A 12 -5.70 -13.67 -44.56
C ASP A 12 -5.17 -12.23 -44.42
N LYS A 13 -4.34 -11.97 -43.40
CA LYS A 13 -3.67 -10.68 -43.16
C LYS A 13 -2.23 -10.63 -43.67
N GLY A 14 -1.75 -11.70 -44.30
CA GLY A 14 -0.39 -11.78 -44.84
C GLY A 14 0.70 -11.86 -43.77
N TYR A 15 0.35 -12.24 -42.54
CA TYR A 15 1.32 -12.42 -41.46
C TYR A 15 1.77 -13.86 -41.38
N ASP A 16 3.05 -14.08 -41.10
CA ASP A 16 3.50 -15.35 -40.56
C ASP A 16 3.02 -15.51 -39.11
N GLU A 17 3.01 -16.75 -38.61
CA GLU A 17 2.53 -17.06 -37.27
C GLU A 17 3.32 -16.33 -36.16
N LYS A 18 4.62 -16.10 -36.36
CA LYS A 18 5.50 -15.43 -35.40
C LYS A 18 5.21 -13.94 -35.34
N GLU A 19 5.05 -13.28 -36.49
CA GLU A 19 4.68 -11.86 -36.58
C GLU A 19 3.30 -11.62 -35.97
N TRP A 20 2.33 -12.50 -36.25
CA TRP A 20 1.01 -12.41 -35.64
C TRP A 20 1.06 -12.55 -34.12
N LYS A 21 1.78 -13.57 -33.60
CA LYS A 21 1.94 -13.76 -32.15
C LYS A 21 2.58 -12.53 -31.48
N LEU A 22 3.58 -11.92 -32.13
CA LEU A 22 4.23 -10.71 -31.62
C LEU A 22 3.25 -9.53 -31.58
N LYS A 23 2.46 -9.31 -32.63
CA LYS A 23 1.43 -8.25 -32.66
C LYS A 23 0.35 -8.45 -31.60
N VAL A 24 -0.10 -9.69 -31.41
CA VAL A 24 -1.07 -10.03 -30.36
C VAL A 24 -0.46 -9.77 -28.98
N ALA A 25 0.79 -10.17 -28.75
CA ALA A 25 1.48 -9.93 -27.49
C ALA A 25 1.67 -8.43 -27.21
N GLU A 26 2.09 -7.65 -28.20
CA GLU A 26 2.25 -6.19 -28.08
C GLU A 26 0.91 -5.50 -27.80
N THR A 27 -0.15 -5.92 -28.49
CA THR A 27 -1.51 -5.40 -28.26
C THR A 27 -1.97 -5.69 -26.83
N LYS A 28 -1.75 -6.92 -26.35
CA LYS A 28 -2.05 -7.30 -24.96
C LYS A 28 -1.23 -6.49 -23.96
N ARG A 29 0.06 -6.25 -24.23
CA ARG A 29 0.92 -5.43 -23.37
C ARG A 29 0.40 -3.99 -23.28
N LYS A 30 0.14 -3.33 -24.41
CA LYS A 30 -0.41 -1.97 -24.46
C LYS A 30 -1.75 -1.87 -23.71
N ALA A 31 -2.63 -2.87 -23.87
CA ALA A 31 -3.89 -2.93 -23.15
C ALA A 31 -3.70 -3.06 -21.62
N ARG A 32 -2.70 -3.83 -21.16
CA ARG A 32 -2.36 -3.95 -19.73
C ARG A 32 -1.80 -2.63 -19.17
N GLU A 33 -0.88 -2.00 -19.88
CA GLU A 33 -0.31 -0.69 -19.51
C GLU A 33 -1.40 0.38 -19.41
N GLN A 34 -2.31 0.43 -20.39
CA GLN A 34 -3.45 1.35 -20.37
C GLN A 34 -4.39 1.07 -19.20
N LYS A 35 -4.67 -0.21 -18.91
CA LYS A 35 -5.48 -0.61 -17.75
C LYS A 35 -4.81 -0.22 -16.42
N GLN A 36 -3.51 -0.41 -16.27
CA GLN A 36 -2.76 -0.01 -15.08
C GLN A 36 -2.80 1.51 -14.89
N LYS A 37 -2.54 2.28 -15.95
CA LYS A 37 -2.66 3.75 -15.93
C LYS A 37 -4.06 4.20 -15.51
N TYR A 38 -5.10 3.53 -15.99
CA TYR A 38 -6.48 3.81 -15.61
C TYR A 38 -6.76 3.53 -14.12
N LEU A 39 -6.32 2.37 -13.62
CA LEU A 39 -6.48 2.00 -12.21
C LEU A 39 -5.74 2.96 -11.27
N PHE A 40 -4.54 3.40 -11.67
CA PHE A 40 -3.78 4.41 -10.95
C PHE A 40 -4.55 5.73 -10.85
N LEU A 41 -5.09 6.23 -11.96
CA LEU A 41 -5.90 7.45 -11.98
C LEU A 41 -7.16 7.32 -11.11
N LEU A 42 -7.81 6.15 -11.14
CA LEU A 42 -9.00 5.89 -10.34
C LEU A 42 -8.69 5.89 -8.84
N SER A 43 -7.61 5.22 -8.45
CA SER A 43 -7.14 5.17 -7.06
C SER A 43 -6.82 6.58 -6.55
N ARG A 44 -6.10 7.37 -7.35
CA ARG A 44 -5.76 8.77 -7.01
C ARG A 44 -7.01 9.66 -6.86
N ALA A 45 -8.00 9.50 -7.73
CA ALA A 45 -9.23 10.27 -7.66
C ALA A 45 -10.04 9.93 -6.39
N LYS A 46 -10.14 8.65 -6.03
CA LYS A 46 -10.75 8.19 -4.78
C LYS A 46 -10.02 8.70 -3.54
N HIS A 47 -8.68 8.69 -3.55
CA HIS A 47 -7.88 9.24 -2.46
C HIS A 47 -8.13 10.75 -2.28
N THR A 48 -8.18 11.49 -3.38
CA THR A 48 -8.45 12.94 -3.36
C THR A 48 -9.82 13.25 -2.74
N TRP A 49 -10.84 12.43 -3.02
CA TRP A 49 -12.13 12.51 -2.36
C TRP A 49 -12.02 12.26 -0.85
N PHE A 50 -11.33 11.17 -0.46
CA PHE A 50 -11.15 10.84 0.95
C PHE A 50 -10.44 11.96 1.72
N GLU A 51 -9.35 12.52 1.18
CA GLU A 51 -8.63 13.63 1.83
C GLU A 51 -9.48 14.90 1.93
N THR A 52 -10.34 15.16 0.95
CA THR A 52 -11.19 16.36 0.93
C THR A 52 -12.39 16.24 1.87
N THR A 53 -12.93 15.04 2.04
CA THR A 53 -14.20 14.81 2.74
C THR A 53 -14.07 14.07 4.07
N TYR A 54 -12.94 13.39 4.28
CA TYR A 54 -12.70 12.41 5.34
C TYR A 54 -13.74 11.29 5.40
N ARG A 55 -14.32 10.93 4.24
CA ARG A 55 -15.35 9.91 4.12
C ARG A 55 -14.92 8.84 3.12
N GLU A 56 -15.26 7.60 3.44
CA GLU A 56 -15.28 6.56 2.43
C GLU A 56 -16.29 6.90 1.34
N ALA A 57 -16.05 6.34 0.17
CA ALA A 57 -16.55 6.88 -1.06
C ALA A 57 -17.49 5.86 -1.71
N THR A 58 -18.71 5.74 -1.18
CA THR A 58 -19.71 4.85 -1.78
C THR A 58 -20.57 5.60 -2.79
N VAL A 59 -21.03 4.90 -3.85
CA VAL A 59 -21.99 5.45 -4.83
C VAL A 59 -23.24 5.98 -4.13
N ARG A 60 -23.68 5.31 -3.06
CA ARG A 60 -24.85 5.70 -2.28
C ARG A 60 -24.65 7.04 -1.58
N GLU A 61 -23.50 7.25 -0.95
CA GLU A 61 -23.18 8.52 -0.27
C GLU A 61 -23.06 9.66 -1.26
N VAL A 62 -22.37 9.46 -2.39
CA VAL A 62 -22.23 10.50 -3.42
C VAL A 62 -23.61 10.90 -3.96
N LYS A 63 -24.48 9.93 -4.26
CA LYS A 63 -25.86 10.19 -4.69
C LYS A 63 -26.72 10.85 -3.61
N SER A 64 -26.46 10.54 -2.34
CA SER A 64 -27.14 11.19 -1.21
C SER A 64 -26.71 12.64 -1.04
N LEU A 65 -25.43 12.95 -1.25
CA LEU A 65 -24.90 14.31 -1.17
C LEU A 65 -25.30 15.16 -2.38
N PHE A 66 -25.34 14.55 -3.56
CA PHE A 66 -25.63 15.22 -4.82
C PHE A 66 -26.74 14.49 -5.60
N PRO A 67 -28.01 14.63 -5.16
CA PRO A 67 -29.13 14.03 -5.87
C PRO A 67 -29.20 14.57 -7.30
N GLY A 68 -29.34 13.65 -8.27
CA GLY A 68 -29.41 13.99 -9.70
C GLY A 68 -28.08 13.96 -10.47
N ILE A 69 -26.94 13.75 -9.79
CA ILE A 69 -25.67 13.55 -10.50
C ILE A 69 -25.58 12.14 -11.06
N CYS A 70 -25.27 12.04 -12.35
CA CYS A 70 -24.79 10.79 -12.94
C CYS A 70 -23.35 10.55 -12.46
N PHE A 71 -23.16 9.51 -11.65
CA PHE A 71 -21.89 9.18 -11.03
C PHE A 71 -21.57 7.70 -11.25
N ASN A 72 -20.43 7.43 -11.86
CA ASN A 72 -19.87 6.10 -12.04
C ASN A 72 -18.57 5.97 -11.22
N ALA A 73 -18.60 5.11 -10.20
CA ALA A 73 -17.48 4.90 -9.28
C ALA A 73 -16.23 4.28 -9.93
N ASP A 74 -16.35 3.77 -11.16
CA ASP A 74 -15.24 3.22 -11.92
C ASP A 74 -14.56 4.28 -12.79
N LYS A 75 -15.14 5.49 -12.94
CA LYS A 75 -14.59 6.57 -13.76
C LYS A 75 -13.82 7.59 -12.91
N PRO A 76 -12.51 7.79 -13.13
CA PRO A 76 -11.72 8.77 -12.39
C PRO A 76 -12.28 10.20 -12.50
N ASP A 77 -12.77 10.59 -13.68
CA ASP A 77 -13.28 11.95 -13.91
C ASP A 77 -14.53 12.27 -13.09
N ASP A 78 -15.40 11.28 -12.88
CA ASP A 78 -16.59 11.43 -12.04
C ASP A 78 -16.20 11.69 -10.59
N TRP A 79 -15.14 11.05 -10.09
CA TRP A 79 -14.58 11.29 -8.75
C TRP A 79 -14.05 12.71 -8.58
N TYR A 80 -13.25 13.20 -9.54
CA TYR A 80 -12.75 14.57 -9.49
C TYR A 80 -13.89 15.59 -9.53
N ARG A 81 -14.89 15.34 -10.39
CA ARG A 81 -16.07 16.21 -10.51
C ARG A 81 -16.84 16.32 -9.19
N VAL A 82 -17.17 15.20 -8.55
CA VAL A 82 -17.93 15.24 -7.28
C VAL A 82 -17.09 15.82 -6.14
N THR A 83 -15.78 15.62 -6.15
CA THR A 83 -14.87 16.24 -5.17
C THR A 83 -14.87 17.76 -5.27
N GLN A 84 -14.85 18.31 -6.49
CA GLN A 84 -14.93 19.77 -6.69
C GLN A 84 -16.28 20.32 -6.26
N LEU A 85 -17.38 19.66 -6.63
CA LEU A 85 -18.72 20.05 -6.20
C LEU A 85 -18.87 20.05 -4.67
N TYR A 86 -18.25 19.09 -3.99
CA TYR A 86 -18.20 19.07 -2.53
C TYR A 86 -17.44 20.27 -1.98
N ARG A 87 -16.26 20.56 -2.52
CA ARG A 87 -15.44 21.70 -2.09
C ARG A 87 -16.17 23.03 -2.28
N ASP A 88 -16.84 23.21 -3.41
CA ASP A 88 -17.62 24.41 -3.71
C ASP A 88 -18.81 24.56 -2.77
N ARG A 89 -19.49 23.44 -2.45
CA ARG A 89 -20.57 23.42 -1.46
C ARG A 89 -20.06 23.78 -0.05
N CYS A 90 -18.94 23.21 0.40
CA CYS A 90 -18.36 23.56 1.71
C CYS A 90 -17.94 25.03 1.81
N LYS A 91 -17.36 25.60 0.75
CA LYS A 91 -17.03 27.03 0.71
C LYS A 91 -18.29 27.90 0.90
N SER A 92 -19.41 27.50 0.30
CA SER A 92 -20.67 28.23 0.48
C SER A 92 -21.15 28.20 1.94
N TYR A 93 -21.03 27.05 2.62
CA TYR A 93 -21.36 26.93 4.04
C TYR A 93 -20.43 27.74 4.95
N GLU A 94 -19.12 27.79 4.68
CA GLU A 94 -18.22 28.64 5.46
C GLU A 94 -18.55 30.13 5.34
N ILE A 95 -18.90 30.59 4.13
CA ILE A 95 -19.31 31.98 3.91
C ILE A 95 -20.60 32.30 4.66
N GLU A 96 -21.57 31.38 4.65
CA GLU A 96 -22.86 31.56 5.34
C GLU A 96 -22.72 31.50 6.86
N ALA A 97 -21.91 30.58 7.38
CA ALA A 97 -21.60 30.49 8.81
C ALA A 97 -20.88 31.75 9.32
N LYS A 98 -19.96 32.32 8.53
CA LYS A 98 -19.27 33.59 8.86
C LYS A 98 -20.21 34.80 8.90
N LYS A 99 -21.31 34.79 8.15
CA LYS A 99 -22.34 35.85 8.22
C LYS A 99 -23.21 35.75 9.48
N GLN A 100 -23.33 34.56 10.07
CA GLN A 100 -24.17 34.31 11.25
C GLN A 100 -23.39 34.35 12.57
N LEU A 101 -22.05 34.33 12.53
CA LEU A 101 -21.25 34.43 13.74
C LEU A 101 -21.36 35.85 14.33
N PRO A 102 -21.66 35.99 15.65
CA PRO A 102 -21.59 37.27 16.32
C PRO A 102 -20.17 37.83 16.22
N PRO A 103 -19.99 39.17 16.29
CA PRO A 103 -18.67 39.78 16.22
C PRO A 103 -17.74 39.12 17.25
N PRO A 104 -16.47 38.90 16.89
CA PRO A 104 -15.54 38.18 17.74
C PRO A 104 -15.44 38.87 19.09
N VAL A 105 -15.89 38.19 20.14
CA VAL A 105 -15.63 38.59 21.52
C VAL A 105 -14.11 38.57 21.68
N LEU A 106 -13.53 39.69 22.11
CA LEU A 106 -12.11 39.80 22.43
C LEU A 106 -11.75 38.80 23.52
N VAL A 107 -11.29 37.61 23.12
CA VAL A 107 -10.76 36.60 24.04
C VAL A 107 -9.34 37.03 24.39
N THR A 108 -9.16 37.49 25.63
CA THR A 108 -7.84 37.73 26.22
C THR A 108 -7.00 36.46 26.12
N GLU A 109 -5.81 36.57 25.52
CA GLU A 109 -4.87 35.47 25.26
C GLU A 109 -4.62 34.64 26.52
N ARG A 110 -5.01 33.36 26.50
CA ARG A 110 -4.53 32.40 27.49
C ARG A 110 -3.19 31.84 27.02
N LYS A 111 -2.19 31.89 27.92
CA LYS A 111 -0.87 31.29 27.71
C LYS A 111 -1.00 29.82 27.26
N PRO A 112 -0.31 29.41 26.19
CA PRO A 112 -0.34 28.02 25.74
C PRO A 112 0.30 27.11 26.79
N LEU A 113 -0.39 26.02 27.12
CA LEU A 113 0.16 24.95 27.94
C LEU A 113 1.23 24.18 27.14
N PRO A 114 2.33 23.76 27.77
CA PRO A 114 3.34 22.94 27.10
C PRO A 114 2.76 21.57 26.70
N PRO A 115 3.20 21.00 25.57
CA PRO A 115 2.73 19.70 25.12
C PRO A 115 3.12 18.58 26.09
N PRO A 116 2.26 17.58 26.30
CA PRO A 116 2.58 16.44 27.16
C PRO A 116 3.75 15.64 26.59
N ILE A 117 4.81 15.49 27.39
CA ILE A 117 5.95 14.64 27.07
C ILE A 117 5.49 13.18 27.16
N LEU A 118 5.35 12.51 26.01
CA LEU A 118 5.11 11.06 25.95
C LEU A 118 6.40 10.32 26.31
N VAL A 119 6.58 10.03 27.60
CA VAL A 119 7.67 9.15 28.06
C VAL A 119 7.25 7.70 27.80
N PRO A 120 7.99 6.91 27.02
CA PRO A 120 7.70 5.49 26.84
C PRO A 120 7.76 4.79 28.19
N GLN A 121 6.62 4.26 28.64
CA GLN A 121 6.54 3.44 29.85
C GLN A 121 7.29 2.13 29.59
N ARG A 122 8.58 2.13 29.92
CA ARG A 122 9.43 0.95 29.89
C ARG A 122 9.03 0.09 31.08
N LYS A 123 8.20 -0.94 30.85
CA LYS A 123 8.16 -2.25 31.53
C LYS A 123 6.77 -2.87 31.40
N PHE A 124 6.55 -3.67 30.37
CA PHE A 124 5.56 -4.75 30.40
C PHE A 124 5.99 -5.83 29.40
N PHE A 125 7.08 -6.52 29.71
CA PHE A 125 7.25 -7.88 29.20
C PHE A 125 7.03 -8.79 30.41
N PRO A 126 5.95 -9.59 30.44
CA PRO A 126 5.77 -10.57 31.50
C PRO A 126 6.97 -11.53 31.47
N GLU A 127 7.61 -11.71 32.63
CA GLU A 127 8.81 -12.53 32.80
C GLU A 127 8.54 -14.03 32.56
N ASP A 128 7.27 -14.44 32.49
CA ASP A 128 6.85 -15.82 32.21
C ASP A 128 6.79 -16.14 30.70
N ALA A 129 7.95 -16.11 30.04
CA ALA A 129 8.12 -16.53 28.64
C ALA A 129 8.16 -18.05 28.44
N SER A 130 7.75 -18.86 29.42
CA SER A 130 7.91 -20.33 29.40
C SER A 130 6.81 -21.09 28.67
N LYS A 131 5.73 -20.42 28.24
CA LYS A 131 4.71 -21.01 27.35
C LYS A 131 4.73 -20.28 26.02
N GLN A 132 5.57 -20.75 25.09
CA GLN A 132 5.49 -20.36 23.68
C GLN A 132 4.13 -20.81 23.12
N VAL A 133 3.16 -19.89 23.12
CA VAL A 133 1.93 -20.09 22.35
C VAL A 133 2.31 -19.82 20.90
N CYS A 134 2.32 -20.86 20.09
CA CYS A 134 2.51 -20.73 18.64
C CYS A 134 1.25 -20.08 18.06
N LEU A 135 1.23 -18.75 17.99
CA LEU A 135 0.15 -18.03 17.34
C LEU A 135 0.16 -18.36 15.84
N PRO A 136 -1.02 -18.59 15.23
CA PRO A 136 -1.10 -18.79 13.80
C PRO A 136 -0.62 -17.51 13.09
N SER A 137 0.39 -17.67 12.24
CA SER A 137 0.88 -16.58 11.38
C SER A 137 -0.08 -16.35 10.21
N THR A 138 -0.14 -15.12 9.72
CA THR A 138 -0.79 -14.83 8.44
C THR A 138 -0.18 -15.73 7.34
N PRO A 139 -1.00 -16.36 6.48
CA PRO A 139 -0.49 -17.16 5.37
C PRO A 139 0.38 -16.34 4.43
N LYS A 140 1.59 -16.83 4.13
CA LYS A 140 2.48 -16.19 3.14
C LYS A 140 2.20 -16.70 1.74
N THR A 141 2.27 -15.78 0.78
CA THR A 141 2.25 -16.12 -0.64
C THR A 141 3.51 -16.90 -1.05
N LEU A 142 3.45 -17.66 -2.14
CA LEU A 142 4.62 -18.37 -2.67
C LEU A 142 5.75 -17.39 -3.05
N ALA A 143 5.40 -16.21 -3.58
CA ALA A 143 6.38 -15.20 -3.96
C ALA A 143 7.12 -14.60 -2.74
N GLU A 144 6.41 -14.30 -1.64
CA GLU A 144 7.04 -13.86 -0.38
C GLU A 144 8.00 -14.93 0.17
N GLN A 145 7.61 -16.21 0.06
CA GLN A 145 8.44 -17.32 0.48
C GLN A 145 9.73 -17.42 -0.36
N GLU A 146 9.64 -17.32 -1.68
CA GLU A 146 10.80 -17.35 -2.59
C GLU A 146 11.78 -16.20 -2.35
N VAL A 147 11.26 -14.99 -2.14
CA VAL A 147 12.09 -13.81 -1.80
C VAL A 147 12.76 -14.03 -0.44
N SER A 148 12.02 -14.53 0.56
CA SER A 148 12.57 -14.84 1.88
C SER A 148 13.66 -15.92 1.83
N ILE A 149 13.52 -16.96 0.98
CA ILE A 149 14.54 -17.99 0.74
C ILE A 149 15.83 -17.34 0.26
N ARG A 150 15.75 -16.57 -0.84
CA ARG A 150 16.92 -15.93 -1.44
C ARG A 150 17.58 -14.97 -0.47
N LEU A 151 16.79 -14.15 0.22
CA LEU A 151 17.30 -13.18 1.18
C LEU A 151 18.03 -13.86 2.36
N ALA A 152 17.44 -14.93 2.90
CA ALA A 152 18.07 -15.68 3.98
C ALA A 152 19.40 -16.32 3.54
N ALA A 153 19.48 -16.83 2.31
CA ALA A 153 20.72 -17.36 1.76
C ALA A 153 21.82 -16.29 1.64
N VAL A 154 21.48 -15.12 1.09
CA VAL A 154 22.42 -14.00 0.92
C VAL A 154 22.91 -13.46 2.27
N LEU A 155 22.00 -13.29 3.23
CA LEU A 155 22.31 -12.68 4.52
C LEU A 155 22.72 -13.69 5.60
N LYS A 156 22.84 -14.98 5.27
CA LYS A 156 23.06 -16.08 6.22
C LYS A 156 22.06 -16.03 7.39
N GLY A 157 20.80 -15.73 7.06
CA GLY A 157 19.70 -15.59 8.01
C GLY A 157 18.94 -16.91 8.23
N VAL A 158 18.15 -16.95 9.31
CA VAL A 158 17.23 -18.03 9.63
C VAL A 158 15.81 -17.58 9.31
N ARG A 159 15.03 -18.46 8.67
CA ARG A 159 13.65 -18.16 8.25
C ARG A 159 12.60 -18.60 9.24
N GLU A 160 11.43 -17.97 9.16
CA GLU A 160 10.20 -18.35 9.88
C GLU A 160 10.39 -18.51 11.40
N VAL A 161 11.24 -17.66 11.98
CA VAL A 161 11.62 -17.76 13.40
C VAL A 161 10.43 -17.37 14.26
N ALA A 162 9.93 -18.34 15.04
CA ALA A 162 8.79 -18.13 15.91
C ALA A 162 9.14 -17.27 17.12
N ASN A 163 8.20 -16.40 17.50
CA ASN A 163 8.18 -15.66 18.75
C ASN A 163 6.72 -15.59 19.26
N ASN A 164 6.51 -14.96 20.42
CA ASN A 164 5.18 -14.89 21.03
C ASN A 164 4.16 -14.02 20.26
N ALA A 165 4.60 -13.29 19.23
CA ALA A 165 3.77 -12.46 18.37
C ALA A 165 3.61 -12.99 16.93
N GLY A 166 4.26 -14.10 16.57
CA GLY A 166 4.18 -14.67 15.22
C GLY A 166 5.50 -15.25 14.74
N ARG A 167 5.76 -15.13 13.43
CA ARG A 167 6.96 -15.65 12.77
C ARG A 167 7.66 -14.55 11.99
N VAL A 168 8.95 -14.35 12.27
CA VAL A 168 9.82 -13.44 11.52
C VAL A 168 10.23 -14.09 10.20
N ASP A 169 10.13 -13.35 9.10
CA ASP A 169 10.43 -13.87 7.77
C ASP A 169 11.89 -14.27 7.62
N VAL A 170 12.80 -13.34 7.95
CA VAL A 170 14.24 -13.57 8.00
C VAL A 170 14.85 -12.89 9.22
N LEU A 171 15.52 -13.68 10.06
CA LEU A 171 16.25 -13.21 11.22
C LEU A 171 17.76 -13.38 10.98
N THR A 172 18.53 -12.32 11.09
CA THR A 172 20.00 -12.38 10.97
C THR A 172 20.66 -12.01 12.30
N LYS A 173 22.00 -11.94 12.33
CA LYS A 173 22.72 -11.41 13.49
C LYS A 173 22.33 -9.96 13.80
N GLU A 174 22.05 -9.17 12.77
CA GLU A 174 21.87 -7.71 12.85
C GLU A 174 20.43 -7.25 12.60
N TYR A 175 19.61 -8.04 11.90
CA TYR A 175 18.32 -7.59 11.36
C TYR A 175 17.17 -8.52 11.75
N VAL A 176 16.00 -7.90 11.96
CA VAL A 176 14.67 -8.55 11.93
C VAL A 176 14.01 -8.08 10.65
N ILE A 177 13.80 -8.97 9.70
CA ILE A 177 13.33 -8.60 8.37
C ILE A 177 11.94 -9.17 8.13
N GLU A 178 11.04 -8.30 7.69
CA GLU A 178 9.73 -8.65 7.15
C GLU A 178 9.73 -8.44 5.63
N VAL A 179 9.24 -9.41 4.88
CA VAL A 179 9.21 -9.43 3.42
C VAL A 179 7.75 -9.33 2.96
N LYS A 180 7.41 -8.30 2.19
CA LYS A 180 6.04 -8.09 1.68
C LYS A 180 6.02 -7.70 0.21
N THR A 181 4.90 -8.03 -0.44
CA THR A 181 4.55 -7.35 -1.70
C THR A 181 4.40 -5.85 -1.45
N ALA A 182 4.72 -5.04 -2.45
CA ALA A 182 4.72 -3.58 -2.29
C ALA A 182 3.37 -3.01 -1.82
N SER A 183 2.24 -3.60 -2.22
CA SER A 183 0.90 -3.20 -1.79
C SER A 183 0.64 -3.41 -0.29
N ASP A 184 1.36 -4.33 0.35
CA ASP A 184 1.19 -4.71 1.76
C ASP A 184 2.20 -4.02 2.70
N TRP A 185 2.83 -2.93 2.25
CA TRP A 185 3.87 -2.23 3.02
C TRP A 185 3.42 -1.81 4.43
N LYS A 186 2.16 -1.34 4.59
CA LYS A 186 1.61 -0.97 5.91
C LYS A 186 1.55 -2.16 6.86
N HIS A 187 1.16 -3.31 6.32
CA HIS A 187 1.08 -4.54 7.09
C HIS A 187 2.48 -4.98 7.52
N GLY A 188 3.46 -4.93 6.60
CA GLY A 188 4.85 -5.23 6.90
C GLY A 188 5.47 -4.32 7.98
N ILE A 189 5.18 -3.01 7.95
CA ILE A 189 5.59 -2.07 9.00
C ILE A 189 5.05 -2.50 10.37
N GLY A 190 3.75 -2.83 10.44
CA GLY A 190 3.13 -3.27 11.69
C GLY A 190 3.80 -4.52 12.26
N GLN A 191 4.03 -5.52 11.41
CA GLN A 191 4.66 -6.78 11.82
C GLN A 191 6.10 -6.58 12.29
N VAL A 192 6.94 -5.89 11.50
CA VAL A 192 8.36 -5.72 11.85
C VAL A 192 8.55 -4.92 13.14
N LEU A 193 7.68 -3.94 13.42
CA LEU A 193 7.71 -3.21 14.69
C LEU A 193 7.44 -4.14 15.88
N VAL A 194 6.38 -4.94 15.81
CA VAL A 194 6.03 -5.87 16.88
C VAL A 194 7.13 -6.92 17.07
N TYR A 195 7.68 -7.47 15.99
CA TYR A 195 8.75 -8.45 16.06
C TYR A 195 10.03 -7.86 16.64
N SER A 196 10.38 -6.60 16.31
CA SER A 196 11.59 -5.95 16.82
C SER A 196 11.65 -5.84 18.34
N LEU A 197 10.49 -5.81 19.01
CA LEU A 197 10.39 -5.79 20.47
C LEU A 197 10.97 -7.06 21.13
N TYR A 198 10.94 -8.20 20.42
CA TYR A 198 11.50 -9.47 20.88
C TYR A 198 13.00 -9.60 20.57
N TYR A 199 13.56 -8.69 19.77
CA TYR A 199 14.96 -8.69 19.36
C TYR A 199 15.57 -7.28 19.48
N PRO A 200 15.68 -6.72 20.71
CA PRO A 200 16.04 -5.32 20.94
C PRO A 200 17.44 -4.92 20.42
N ASN A 201 18.31 -5.89 20.18
CA ASN A 201 19.66 -5.68 19.66
C ASN A 201 19.75 -5.77 18.13
N LYS A 202 18.61 -5.89 17.43
CA LYS A 202 18.54 -6.02 15.98
C LYS A 202 17.75 -4.86 15.39
N LYS A 203 18.11 -4.45 14.19
CA LYS A 203 17.42 -3.38 13.47
C LYS A 203 16.22 -3.94 12.70
N PRO A 204 15.02 -3.33 12.80
CA PRO A 204 13.89 -3.71 11.98
C PRO A 204 14.13 -3.32 10.52
N VAL A 205 13.79 -4.22 9.61
CA VAL A 205 13.91 -4.03 8.15
C VAL A 205 12.59 -4.42 7.48
N LEU A 206 12.07 -3.54 6.64
CA LEU A 206 11.00 -3.87 5.70
C LEU A 206 11.61 -4.05 4.32
N LEU A 207 11.46 -5.25 3.75
CA LEU A 207 11.82 -5.51 2.36
C LEU A 207 10.56 -5.61 1.50
N LEU A 208 10.45 -4.73 0.51
CA LEU A 208 9.37 -4.74 -0.47
C LEU A 208 9.80 -5.32 -1.81
N PHE A 209 8.88 -6.00 -2.48
CA PHE A 209 9.06 -6.51 -3.84
C PHE A 209 7.76 -6.45 -4.66
N GLY A 210 7.88 -6.66 -5.97
CA GLY A 210 6.76 -6.71 -6.92
C GLY A 210 6.68 -5.53 -7.89
N GLU A 211 5.84 -5.65 -8.92
CA GLU A 211 5.73 -4.70 -10.04
C GLU A 211 5.27 -3.29 -9.61
N ASP A 212 4.48 -3.21 -8.53
CA ASP A 212 3.89 -1.96 -8.04
C ASP A 212 4.81 -1.18 -7.08
N ILE A 213 6.08 -1.56 -6.95
CA ILE A 213 7.00 -0.96 -5.96
C ILE A 213 7.15 0.56 -6.12
N GLU A 214 7.19 1.03 -7.37
CA GLU A 214 7.29 2.46 -7.72
C GLU A 214 6.12 3.28 -7.14
N ILE A 215 4.93 2.68 -7.04
CA ILE A 215 3.72 3.34 -6.53
C ILE A 215 3.84 3.62 -5.03
N TYR A 216 4.46 2.69 -4.29
CA TYR A 216 4.49 2.73 -2.82
C TYR A 216 5.83 3.15 -2.24
N ARG A 217 6.91 3.20 -3.04
CA ARG A 217 8.28 3.48 -2.58
C ARG A 217 8.36 4.71 -1.69
N SER A 218 7.95 5.88 -2.20
CA SER A 218 8.13 7.15 -1.50
C SER A 218 7.40 7.18 -0.15
N ILE A 219 6.15 6.71 -0.12
CA ILE A 219 5.33 6.70 1.10
C ILE A 219 5.86 5.66 2.10
N ALA A 220 6.22 4.46 1.64
CA ALA A 220 6.79 3.43 2.51
C ALA A 220 8.13 3.87 3.12
N GLN A 221 9.01 4.49 2.33
CA GLN A 221 10.29 5.03 2.80
C GLN A 221 10.10 6.11 3.86
N GLU A 222 9.18 7.06 3.64
CA GLU A 222 8.89 8.12 4.61
C GLU A 222 8.43 7.53 5.95
N HIS A 223 7.48 6.60 5.91
CA HIS A 223 6.97 5.95 7.12
C HIS A 223 8.03 5.10 7.82
N CYS A 224 8.82 4.33 7.07
CA CYS A 224 9.93 3.57 7.62
C CYS A 224 10.95 4.48 8.32
N ALA A 225 11.33 5.60 7.70
CA ALA A 225 12.27 6.57 8.29
C ALA A 225 11.73 7.14 9.61
N ARG A 226 10.44 7.54 9.65
CA ARG A 226 9.80 8.06 10.87
C ARG A 226 9.72 7.05 12.01
N LEU A 227 9.66 5.76 11.67
CA LEU A 227 9.54 4.65 12.62
C LEU A 227 10.88 3.96 12.90
N ASN A 228 11.99 4.49 12.39
CA ASN A 228 13.33 3.92 12.50
C ASN A 228 13.42 2.46 11.99
N ILE A 229 12.73 2.18 10.88
CA ILE A 229 12.77 0.92 10.14
C ILE A 229 13.66 1.14 8.91
N LEU A 230 14.57 0.20 8.63
CA LEU A 230 15.33 0.23 7.39
C LEU A 230 14.45 -0.26 6.25
N TYR A 231 14.34 0.56 5.20
CA TYR A 231 13.65 0.20 3.97
C TYR A 231 14.62 -0.47 2.99
N LYS A 232 14.17 -1.56 2.35
CA LYS A 232 14.92 -2.30 1.33
C LYS A 232 14.03 -2.77 0.18
N GLU A 233 14.63 -2.93 -0.99
CA GLU A 233 13.99 -3.49 -2.19
C GLU A 233 14.71 -4.76 -2.64
N GLU A 234 13.99 -5.66 -3.33
CA GLU A 234 14.57 -6.91 -3.85
C GLU A 234 15.77 -6.67 -4.78
N ILE A 235 15.75 -5.59 -5.59
CA ILE A 235 16.78 -5.28 -6.59
C ILE A 235 18.16 -5.10 -5.95
N GLU A 236 18.23 -4.64 -4.69
CA GLU A 236 19.49 -4.42 -3.97
C GLU A 236 20.26 -5.73 -3.67
N PHE A 237 19.61 -6.90 -3.77
CA PHE A 237 20.21 -8.19 -3.43
C PHE A 237 20.55 -9.05 -4.65
N ASN A 238 19.98 -8.76 -5.81
CA ASN A 238 20.29 -9.49 -7.05
C ASN A 238 21.69 -9.18 -7.61
N GLY A 239 22.34 -8.11 -7.14
CA GLY A 239 23.69 -7.73 -7.55
C GLY A 239 24.84 -8.58 -6.97
N TYR A 240 24.56 -9.52 -6.06
CA TYR A 240 25.58 -10.35 -5.38
C TYR A 240 25.76 -11.75 -5.99
N ASN A 241 25.14 -12.04 -7.15
CA ASN A 241 25.26 -13.32 -7.86
C ASN A 241 26.16 -13.26 -9.11
N ASN A 242 27.08 -12.29 -9.19
CA ASN A 242 28.14 -12.27 -10.21
C ASN A 242 29.50 -12.51 -9.59
#